data_AF-A0A150G4V2-F1
#
_entry.id   AF-A0A150G4V2-F1
#
_cell.length_a   1.000
_cell.length_b   1.000
_cell.length_c   1.000
_cell.angle_alpha   90.00
_cell.angle_beta   90.00
_cell.angle_gamma   90.00
#
_symmetry.space_group_name_H-M   'P 1'
#
loop_
_entity.id
_entity.type
_entity.pdbx_description
1 polymer ?
#
loop_
_entity_poly.entity_id
_entity_poly.type
_entity_poly.pdbx_seq_one_letter_code
_entity_poly.pdbx_strand_id
1 'polypeptide(L)'
;MANGNGMQDAENFCIIENSETVKDFANLQLDEISQSIQARRNRIFLLMEEVRRLRIQQRLKGGDDSKEAELSQEQFVSALPFLPPLSQKTLNSYYTAYASMVAGIIAFGALVAPILEVKLGLGGTSYLDFVQSMHLPNQLAQVDPIVASFCGGAVGVLSALLVVEINNVEKQTKNRCFYCEGTGYLMCGHCVGSGIDPATKELCPYCAGSSKVMCTSCLCTGKQLATEHDPRIDPF
;
A
#
# COMPACT_ATOMS: atom_id res chain seq x y z
N MET A 1 41.12 -8.59 -33.74
CA MET A 1 40.49 -9.26 -32.58
C MET A 1 40.55 -8.29 -31.42
N ALA A 2 39.45 -7.56 -31.18
CA ALA A 2 39.33 -6.61 -30.07
C ALA A 2 37.96 -6.83 -29.44
N ASN A 3 37.98 -7.06 -28.13
CA ASN A 3 36.90 -7.54 -27.29
C ASN A 3 35.65 -6.68 -27.35
N GLY A 4 34.53 -7.29 -27.74
CA GLY A 4 33.21 -6.87 -27.32
C GLY A 4 32.93 -7.50 -25.96
N ASN A 5 32.75 -6.65 -24.94
CA ASN A 5 31.97 -6.87 -23.72
C ASN A 5 32.06 -5.58 -22.90
N GLY A 6 31.20 -4.63 -23.22
CA GLY A 6 31.09 -3.34 -22.51
C GLY A 6 29.65 -2.88 -22.34
N MET A 7 28.68 -3.80 -22.42
CA MET A 7 27.25 -3.47 -22.41
C MET A 7 26.45 -4.34 -21.43
N GLN A 8 26.99 -4.63 -20.25
CA GLN A 8 26.24 -5.34 -19.19
C GLN A 8 26.29 -4.71 -17.78
N ASP A 9 27.12 -3.69 -17.52
CA ASP A 9 27.28 -3.15 -16.15
C ASP A 9 26.49 -1.85 -15.85
N ALA A 10 25.60 -1.41 -16.75
CA ALA A 10 24.86 -0.14 -16.58
C ALA A 10 23.51 -0.28 -15.84
N GLU A 11 23.05 -1.50 -15.57
CA GLU A 11 21.71 -1.71 -15.00
C GLU A 11 21.67 -1.80 -13.47
N ASN A 12 22.80 -1.99 -12.77
CA ASN A 12 22.76 -2.32 -11.34
C ASN A 12 23.73 -1.55 -10.42
N PHE A 13 24.12 -0.32 -10.76
CA PHE A 13 24.93 0.52 -9.86
C PHE A 13 24.08 1.45 -8.98
N CYS A 14 23.15 0.88 -8.22
CA CYS A 14 22.61 1.52 -7.03
C CYS A 14 23.65 1.34 -5.90
N ILE A 15 24.29 2.43 -5.47
CA ILE A 15 25.30 2.39 -4.38
C ILE A 15 24.63 2.13 -3.02
N ILE A 16 23.30 2.25 -2.94
CA ILE A 16 22.53 2.17 -1.70
C ILE A 16 21.51 1.03 -1.84
N GLU A 17 21.98 -0.20 -1.99
CA GLU A 17 21.12 -1.39 -1.86
C GLU A 17 21.28 -2.07 -0.51
N ASN A 18 22.41 -1.87 0.19
CA ASN A 18 22.60 -2.35 1.55
C ASN A 18 23.56 -1.46 2.35
N SER A 19 23.41 -1.44 3.68
CA SER A 19 24.37 -0.85 4.63
C SER A 19 25.83 -1.30 4.37
N GLU A 20 25.98 -2.52 3.84
CA GLU A 20 27.27 -3.15 3.55
C GLU A 20 27.85 -2.80 2.16
N THR A 21 27.06 -2.23 1.22
CA THR A 21 27.51 -1.84 -0.13
C THR A 21 27.93 -0.38 -0.24
N VAL A 22 27.92 0.35 0.88
CA VAL A 22 28.53 1.67 0.98
C VAL A 22 30.01 1.49 0.68
N LYS A 23 30.40 1.77 -0.58
CA LYS A 23 31.81 1.80 -0.96
C LYS A 23 32.55 2.67 0.04
N ASP A 24 33.66 2.15 0.55
CA ASP A 24 34.51 2.82 1.52
C ASP A 24 34.82 4.25 1.04
N PHE A 25 34.13 5.24 1.61
CA PHE A 25 34.15 6.64 1.13
C PHE A 25 35.56 7.24 1.16
N ALA A 26 36.48 6.63 1.92
CA ALA A 26 37.88 7.02 2.01
C ALA A 26 38.65 6.86 0.69
N ASN A 27 38.23 5.94 -0.19
CA ASN A 27 38.95 5.61 -1.44
C ASN A 27 38.25 6.12 -2.71
N LEU A 28 37.08 6.77 -2.61
CA LEU A 28 36.38 7.31 -3.78
C LEU A 28 36.91 8.69 -4.16
N GLN A 29 37.25 8.89 -5.44
CA GLN A 29 37.64 10.20 -5.96
C GLN A 29 36.41 11.12 -6.06
N LEU A 30 36.53 12.37 -5.62
CA LEU A 30 35.45 13.36 -5.65
C LEU A 30 34.88 13.57 -7.08
N ASP A 31 35.73 13.44 -8.10
CA ASP A 31 35.32 13.56 -9.50
C ASP A 31 34.39 12.43 -9.95
N GLU A 32 34.65 11.19 -9.54
CA GLU A 32 33.77 10.04 -9.81
C GLU A 32 32.40 10.19 -9.15
N ILE A 33 32.37 10.78 -7.94
CA ILE A 33 31.11 11.11 -7.24
C ILE A 33 30.33 12.17 -8.02
N SER A 34 31.00 13.24 -8.47
CA SER A 34 30.36 14.32 -9.23
C SER A 34 29.75 13.81 -10.54
N GLN A 35 30.48 12.94 -11.26
CA GLN A 35 30.02 12.31 -12.50
C GLN A 35 28.83 11.37 -12.24
N SER A 36 28.88 10.59 -11.15
CA SER A 36 27.78 9.70 -10.76
C SER A 36 26.50 10.49 -10.41
N ILE A 37 26.65 11.62 -9.71
CA ILE A 37 25.53 12.53 -9.40
C ILE A 37 24.95 13.09 -10.70
N GLN A 38 25.78 13.57 -11.62
CA GLN A 38 25.32 14.14 -12.88
C GLN A 38 24.63 13.09 -13.78
N ALA A 39 25.20 11.88 -13.86
CA ALA A 39 24.60 10.78 -14.60
C ALA A 39 23.21 10.39 -14.03
N ARG A 40 23.07 10.32 -12.71
CA ARG A 40 21.78 10.03 -12.05
C ARG A 40 20.76 11.14 -12.23
N ARG A 41 21.18 12.41 -12.13
CA ARG A 41 20.30 13.57 -12.43
C ARG A 41 19.76 13.50 -13.85
N ASN A 42 20.62 13.18 -14.82
CA ASN A 42 20.22 13.02 -16.21
C ASN A 42 19.24 11.83 -16.38
N ARG A 43 19.48 10.71 -15.71
CA ARG A 43 18.56 9.55 -15.74
C ARG A 43 17.19 9.88 -15.14
N ILE A 44 17.14 10.54 -13.99
CA ILE A 44 15.89 11.01 -13.37
C ILE A 44 15.15 11.94 -14.32
N PHE A 45 15.85 12.91 -14.91
CA PHE A 45 15.26 13.82 -15.88
C PHE A 45 14.63 13.08 -17.07
N LEU A 46 15.35 12.12 -17.65
CA LEU A 46 14.85 11.31 -18.77
C LEU A 46 13.62 10.48 -18.38
N LEU A 47 13.66 9.80 -17.23
CA LEU A 47 12.54 9.01 -16.72
C LEU A 47 11.32 9.90 -16.42
N MET A 48 11.53 11.09 -15.87
CA MET A 48 10.47 12.06 -15.59
C MET A 48 9.81 12.57 -16.88
N GLU A 49 10.60 12.81 -17.92
CA GLU A 49 10.09 13.21 -19.23
C GLU A 49 9.38 12.05 -19.97
N GLU A 50 9.83 10.81 -19.79
CA GLU A 50 9.17 9.61 -20.32
C GLU A 50 7.80 9.40 -19.67
N VAL A 51 7.71 9.47 -18.34
CA VAL A 51 6.44 9.39 -17.60
C VAL A 51 5.48 10.49 -18.06
N ARG A 52 5.98 11.72 -18.27
CA ARG A 52 5.19 12.82 -18.83
C ARG A 52 4.61 12.45 -20.20
N ARG A 53 5.41 11.87 -21.10
CA ARG A 53 4.97 11.47 -22.45
C ARG A 53 3.94 10.34 -22.42
N LEU A 54 4.17 9.31 -21.60
CA LEU A 54 3.23 8.20 -21.43
C LEU A 54 1.86 8.68 -20.96
N ARG A 55 1.83 9.65 -20.04
CA ARG A 55 0.57 10.26 -19.59
C ARG A 55 -0.14 11.04 -20.69
N ILE A 56 0.59 11.81 -21.51
CA ILE A 56 0.01 12.49 -22.68
C ILE A 56 -0.57 11.46 -23.66
N GLN A 57 0.13 10.35 -23.89
CA GLN A 57 -0.37 9.28 -24.75
C GLN A 57 -1.61 8.59 -24.17
N GLN A 58 -1.66 8.37 -22.85
CA GLN A 58 -2.82 7.83 -22.15
C GLN A 58 -4.05 8.73 -22.34
N ARG A 59 -3.86 10.06 -22.24
CA ARG A 59 -4.91 11.06 -22.53
C ARG A 59 -5.43 10.96 -23.96
N LEU A 60 -4.52 10.99 -24.93
CA LEU A 60 -4.85 10.98 -26.36
C LEU A 60 -5.59 9.69 -26.76
N LYS A 61 -5.31 8.60 -26.06
CA LYS A 61 -5.97 7.30 -26.24
C LYS A 61 -7.35 7.22 -25.57
N GLY A 62 -7.82 8.29 -24.92
CA GLY A 62 -9.12 8.34 -24.25
C GLY A 62 -9.15 7.61 -22.90
N GLY A 63 -7.98 7.37 -22.29
CA GLY A 63 -7.94 6.94 -20.89
C GLY A 63 -8.51 8.05 -20.01
N ASP A 64 -9.57 7.73 -19.27
CA ASP A 64 -10.25 8.70 -18.41
C ASP A 64 -9.27 9.22 -17.34
N ASP A 65 -8.92 10.50 -17.44
CA ASP A 65 -7.93 11.22 -16.62
C ASP A 65 -8.51 11.74 -15.31
N SER A 66 -9.69 11.23 -14.95
CA SER A 66 -10.36 11.56 -13.72
C SER A 66 -9.41 11.26 -12.56
N LYS A 67 -9.12 12.28 -11.73
CA LYS A 67 -8.27 12.15 -10.51
C LYS A 67 -8.67 10.91 -9.70
N GLU A 68 -9.96 10.59 -9.66
CA GLU A 68 -10.54 9.43 -8.99
C GLU A 68 -10.15 8.08 -9.60
N ALA A 69 -9.94 8.00 -10.91
CA ALA A 69 -9.50 6.77 -11.59
C ALA A 69 -8.04 6.45 -11.25
N GLU A 70 -7.14 7.44 -11.37
CA GLU A 70 -5.73 7.32 -10.96
C GLU A 70 -5.60 6.97 -9.46
N LEU A 71 -6.38 7.63 -8.59
CA LEU A 71 -6.40 7.38 -7.15
C LEU A 71 -7.03 6.05 -6.73
N SER A 72 -7.96 5.51 -7.53
CA SER A 72 -8.61 4.22 -7.23
C SER A 72 -7.72 3.02 -7.52
N GLN A 73 -6.68 3.22 -8.34
CA GLN A 73 -5.76 2.19 -8.81
C GLN A 73 -4.54 2.00 -7.90
N GLU A 74 -4.34 2.88 -6.92
CA GLU A 74 -3.35 2.68 -5.87
C GLU A 74 -3.73 1.48 -5.01
N GLN A 75 -3.04 0.37 -5.22
CA GLN A 75 -3.13 -0.84 -4.41
C GLN A 75 -2.28 -0.66 -3.16
N PHE A 76 -2.92 -0.56 -1.99
CA PHE A 76 -2.20 -0.57 -0.73
C PHE A 76 -1.85 -2.00 -0.36
N VAL A 77 -0.57 -2.25 -0.05
CA VAL A 77 -0.15 -3.53 0.51
C VAL A 77 -0.84 -3.68 1.87
N SER A 78 -1.59 -4.77 2.02
CA SER A 78 -2.23 -5.13 3.28
C SER A 78 -1.16 -5.29 4.37
N ALA A 79 -1.50 -4.98 5.61
CA ALA A 79 -0.59 -5.18 6.74
C ALA A 79 -0.36 -6.67 7.05
N LEU A 80 -1.16 -7.54 6.43
CA LEU A 80 -1.18 -8.98 6.67
C LEU A 80 -0.63 -9.72 5.45
N PRO A 81 0.30 -10.68 5.63
CA PRO A 81 1.05 -11.31 4.54
C PRO A 81 0.22 -12.15 3.56
N PHE A 82 -1.10 -12.31 3.79
CA PHE A 82 -1.97 -13.19 3.00
C PHE A 82 -3.21 -12.51 2.41
N LEU A 83 -3.41 -11.21 2.64
CA LEU A 83 -4.63 -10.51 2.21
C LEU A 83 -4.41 -9.71 0.92
N PRO A 84 -5.36 -9.71 -0.03
CA PRO A 84 -5.23 -8.97 -1.29
C PRO A 84 -5.14 -7.46 -1.04
N PRO A 85 -4.50 -6.71 -1.96
CA PRO A 85 -4.26 -5.29 -1.77
C PRO A 85 -5.58 -4.50 -1.58
N LEU A 86 -5.56 -3.61 -0.59
CA LEU A 86 -6.72 -2.82 -0.20
C LEU A 86 -6.84 -1.58 -1.10
N SER A 87 -8.03 -1.34 -1.62
CA SER A 87 -8.48 -0.08 -2.24
C SER A 87 -9.79 0.37 -1.56
N GLN A 88 -10.13 1.67 -1.62
CA GLN A 88 -11.35 2.21 -0.99
C GLN A 88 -12.62 1.48 -1.47
N LYS A 89 -12.67 1.11 -2.76
CA LYS A 89 -13.84 0.39 -3.34
C LYS A 89 -13.96 -1.04 -2.80
N THR A 90 -12.83 -1.66 -2.45
CA THR A 90 -12.78 -3.02 -1.87
C THR A 90 -13.03 -3.06 -0.36
N LEU A 91 -13.03 -1.92 0.35
CA LEU A 91 -13.22 -1.89 1.81
C LEU A 91 -14.61 -2.40 2.21
N ASN A 92 -15.66 -2.05 1.45
CA ASN A 92 -16.99 -2.60 1.64
C ASN A 92 -17.02 -4.11 1.42
N SER A 93 -16.30 -4.62 0.41
CA SER A 93 -16.17 -6.06 0.17
C SER A 93 -15.51 -6.77 1.34
N TYR A 94 -14.49 -6.15 1.95
CA TYR A 94 -13.83 -6.67 3.15
C TYR A 94 -14.77 -6.74 4.35
N TYR A 95 -15.57 -5.70 4.62
CA TYR A 95 -16.59 -5.76 5.67
C TYR A 95 -17.61 -6.89 5.43
N THR A 96 -18.06 -7.08 4.20
CA THR A 96 -18.99 -8.18 3.88
C THR A 96 -18.35 -9.55 4.07
N ALA A 97 -17.09 -9.73 3.66
CA ALA A 97 -16.35 -10.97 3.85
C ALA A 97 -16.14 -11.27 5.34
N TYR A 98 -15.71 -10.28 6.12
CA TYR A 98 -15.58 -10.38 7.58
C TYR A 98 -16.92 -10.75 8.24
N ALA A 99 -17.99 -10.05 7.92
CA ALA A 99 -19.32 -10.33 8.46
C ALA A 99 -19.78 -11.75 8.12
N SER A 100 -19.51 -12.22 6.89
CA SER A 100 -19.84 -13.60 6.48
C SER A 100 -19.03 -14.64 7.26
N MET A 101 -17.74 -14.38 7.52
CA MET A 101 -16.87 -15.28 8.28
C MET A 101 -17.28 -15.36 9.76
N VAL A 102 -17.57 -14.22 10.38
CA VAL A 102 -18.06 -14.15 11.76
C VAL A 102 -19.43 -14.81 11.89
N ALA A 103 -20.35 -14.56 10.95
CA ALA A 103 -21.65 -15.22 10.94
C ALA A 103 -21.50 -16.75 10.82
N GLY A 104 -20.56 -17.23 9.99
CA GLY A 104 -20.24 -18.65 9.89
C GLY A 104 -19.72 -19.26 11.20
N ILE A 105 -18.81 -18.56 11.89
CA ILE A 105 -18.27 -19.01 13.19
C ILE A 105 -19.37 -19.05 14.25
N ILE A 106 -20.21 -18.02 14.32
CA ILE A 106 -21.34 -17.96 15.26
C ILE A 106 -22.36 -19.06 14.94
N ALA A 107 -22.71 -19.27 13.67
CA ALA A 107 -23.64 -20.33 13.28
C ALA A 107 -23.10 -21.74 13.60
N PHE A 108 -21.81 -21.97 13.37
CA PHE A 108 -21.17 -23.23 13.73
C PHE A 108 -21.13 -23.45 15.25
N GLY A 109 -20.69 -22.44 16.01
CA GLY A 109 -20.59 -22.56 17.47
C GLY A 109 -21.93 -22.58 18.19
N ALA A 110 -22.92 -21.81 17.74
CA ALA A 110 -24.21 -21.71 18.43
C ALA A 110 -25.19 -22.83 18.04
N LEU A 111 -25.07 -23.39 16.84
CA LEU A 111 -26.07 -24.32 16.29
C LEU A 111 -25.50 -25.72 16.07
N VAL A 112 -24.29 -25.83 15.49
CA VAL A 112 -23.72 -27.14 15.12
C VAL A 112 -23.04 -27.82 16.31
N ALA A 113 -22.29 -27.08 17.12
CA ALA A 113 -21.61 -27.62 18.30
C ALA A 113 -22.57 -28.26 19.33
N PRO A 114 -23.65 -27.59 19.80
CA PRO A 114 -24.58 -28.20 20.75
C PRO A 114 -25.35 -29.39 20.16
N ILE A 115 -25.61 -29.40 18.84
CA ILE A 115 -26.24 -30.56 18.20
C ILE A 115 -25.27 -31.76 18.14
N LEU A 116 -24.00 -31.54 17.80
CA LEU A 116 -22.97 -32.59 17.77
C LEU A 116 -22.71 -33.18 19.16
N GLU A 117 -22.74 -32.36 20.20
CA GLU A 117 -22.60 -32.82 21.58
C GLU A 117 -23.79 -33.69 22.01
N VAL A 118 -25.02 -33.22 21.79
CA VAL A 118 -26.24 -33.91 22.26
C VAL A 118 -26.60 -35.13 21.39
N LYS A 119 -26.22 -35.16 20.11
CA LYS A 119 -26.61 -36.24 19.17
C LYS A 119 -25.50 -37.20 18.78
N LEU A 120 -24.23 -36.78 18.74
CA LEU A 120 -23.12 -37.64 18.27
C LEU A 120 -22.16 -38.08 19.38
N GLY A 121 -22.21 -37.50 20.59
CA GLY A 121 -21.37 -37.93 21.72
C GLY A 121 -19.87 -37.89 21.42
N LEU A 122 -19.46 -37.07 20.45
CA LEU A 122 -18.13 -37.04 19.83
C LEU A 122 -17.18 -36.06 20.54
N GLY A 123 -17.38 -35.88 21.84
CA GLY A 123 -16.46 -35.26 22.79
C GLY A 123 -16.35 -36.21 23.97
N GLY A 124 -15.25 -36.99 24.03
CA GLY A 124 -15.10 -38.09 24.98
C GLY A 124 -15.32 -37.67 26.43
N THR A 125 -16.04 -38.51 27.20
CA THR A 125 -16.46 -38.35 28.61
C THR A 125 -17.06 -36.98 28.93
N SER A 126 -18.29 -36.94 29.43
CA SER A 126 -18.99 -35.72 29.87
C SER A 126 -18.02 -34.68 30.46
N TYR A 127 -17.98 -33.47 29.93
CA TYR A 127 -17.05 -32.40 30.34
C TYR A 127 -17.09 -32.13 31.87
N LEU A 128 -18.21 -32.44 32.53
CA LEU A 128 -18.33 -32.54 33.98
C LEU A 128 -17.25 -33.41 34.65
N ASP A 129 -16.92 -34.56 34.07
CA ASP A 129 -15.90 -35.49 34.58
C ASP A 129 -14.49 -34.89 34.47
N PHE A 130 -14.21 -34.16 33.38
CA PHE A 130 -12.93 -33.46 33.21
C PHE A 130 -12.79 -32.30 34.21
N VAL A 131 -13.84 -31.48 34.38
CA VAL A 131 -13.87 -30.36 35.33
C VAL A 131 -13.76 -30.86 36.78
N GLN A 132 -14.42 -31.98 37.10
CA GLN A 132 -14.30 -32.64 38.41
C GLN A 132 -12.90 -33.22 38.65
N SER A 133 -12.27 -33.80 37.62
CA SER A 133 -10.90 -34.34 37.74
C SER A 133 -9.87 -33.24 38.05
N MET A 134 -10.08 -32.03 37.53
CA MET A 134 -9.20 -30.87 37.74
C MET A 134 -9.56 -30.05 39.01
N HIS A 135 -10.59 -30.45 39.77
CA HIS A 135 -11.09 -29.72 40.95
C HIS A 135 -11.51 -28.27 40.66
N LEU A 136 -11.99 -27.98 39.44
CA LEU A 136 -12.56 -26.68 39.13
C LEU A 136 -14.04 -26.61 39.56
N PRO A 137 -14.54 -25.44 39.97
CA PRO A 137 -15.93 -25.29 40.36
C PRO A 137 -16.86 -25.61 39.19
N ASN A 138 -17.92 -26.37 39.46
CA ASN A 138 -18.91 -26.84 38.48
C ASN A 138 -19.60 -25.71 37.68
N GLN A 139 -19.47 -24.45 38.09
CA GLN A 139 -19.98 -23.30 37.33
C GLN A 139 -19.29 -23.12 35.98
N LEU A 140 -18.04 -23.59 35.81
CA LEU A 140 -17.37 -23.56 34.51
C LEU A 140 -17.90 -24.61 33.52
N ALA A 141 -18.63 -25.62 34.00
CA ALA A 141 -19.25 -26.65 33.15
C ALA A 141 -20.57 -26.19 32.51
N GLN A 142 -21.12 -25.04 32.92
CA GLN A 142 -22.34 -24.48 32.33
C GLN A 142 -22.10 -23.74 31.01
N VAL A 143 -20.84 -23.42 30.67
CA VAL A 143 -20.49 -22.73 29.43
C VAL A 143 -19.65 -23.68 28.60
N ASP A 144 -20.10 -24.02 27.39
CA ASP A 144 -19.34 -24.92 26.51
C ASP A 144 -17.96 -24.31 26.24
N PRO A 145 -16.87 -24.96 26.69
CA PRO A 145 -15.52 -24.44 26.54
C PRO A 145 -15.15 -24.30 25.07
N ILE A 146 -15.74 -25.14 24.21
CA ILE A 146 -15.58 -25.08 22.76
C ILE A 146 -16.19 -23.80 22.23
N VAL A 147 -17.44 -23.46 22.57
CA VAL A 147 -18.07 -22.23 22.08
C VAL A 147 -17.40 -20.99 22.68
N ALA A 148 -17.07 -21.02 23.97
CA ALA A 148 -16.37 -19.92 24.63
C ALA A 148 -14.97 -19.67 24.05
N SER A 149 -14.22 -20.74 23.76
CA SER A 149 -12.84 -20.66 23.26
C SER A 149 -12.77 -20.44 21.73
N PHE A 150 -13.53 -21.20 20.93
CA PHE A 150 -13.51 -21.07 19.47
C PHE A 150 -14.20 -19.79 19.00
N CYS A 151 -15.42 -19.50 19.44
CA CYS A 151 -16.12 -18.31 18.97
C CYS A 151 -15.49 -17.04 19.54
N GLY A 152 -15.14 -17.03 20.83
CA GLY A 152 -14.49 -15.88 21.46
C GLY A 152 -13.09 -15.60 20.88
N GLY A 153 -12.26 -16.63 20.76
CA GLY A 153 -10.89 -16.51 20.26
C GLY A 153 -10.84 -16.17 18.77
N ALA A 154 -11.56 -16.90 17.93
CA ALA A 154 -11.51 -16.68 16.48
C ALA A 154 -12.12 -15.34 16.09
N VAL A 155 -13.29 -14.98 16.64
CA VAL A 155 -13.91 -13.68 16.36
C VAL A 155 -13.01 -12.55 16.89
N GLY A 156 -12.42 -12.69 18.09
CA GLY A 156 -11.51 -11.70 18.64
C GLY A 156 -10.28 -11.43 17.76
N VAL A 157 -9.63 -12.49 17.26
CA VAL A 157 -8.49 -12.34 16.33
C VAL A 157 -8.94 -11.69 15.03
N LEU A 158 -10.04 -12.15 14.42
CA LEU A 158 -10.56 -11.56 13.18
C LEU A 158 -10.92 -10.08 13.34
N SER A 159 -11.54 -9.71 14.46
CA SER A 159 -11.86 -8.32 14.79
C SER A 159 -10.59 -7.48 14.93
N ALA A 160 -9.58 -7.98 15.63
CA ALA A 160 -8.31 -7.27 15.80
C ALA A 160 -7.60 -7.04 14.46
N LEU A 161 -7.57 -8.06 13.59
CA LEU A 161 -7.00 -7.95 12.24
C LEU A 161 -7.73 -6.91 11.39
N LEU A 162 -9.06 -6.91 11.41
CA LEU A 162 -9.87 -5.90 10.69
C LEU A 162 -9.56 -4.48 11.19
N VAL A 163 -9.44 -4.28 12.50
CA VAL A 163 -9.11 -2.96 13.07
C VAL A 163 -7.72 -2.50 12.64
N VAL A 164 -6.72 -3.39 12.63
CA VAL A 164 -5.37 -3.07 12.15
C VAL A 164 -5.38 -2.68 10.67
N GLU A 165 -6.17 -3.37 9.84
CA GLU A 165 -6.29 -3.02 8.43
C GLU A 165 -6.97 -1.67 8.20
N ILE A 166 -8.06 -1.38 8.92
CA ILE A 166 -8.73 -0.07 8.85
C ILE A 166 -7.76 1.04 9.25
N ASN A 167 -7.06 0.87 10.37
CA ASN A 167 -6.05 1.83 10.83
C ASN A 167 -4.90 2.00 9.82
N ASN A 168 -4.49 0.92 9.15
CA ASN A 168 -3.47 1.01 8.11
C ASN A 168 -3.99 1.82 6.91
N VAL A 169 -5.21 1.59 6.45
CA VAL A 169 -5.82 2.37 5.36
C VAL A 169 -5.92 3.84 5.74
N GLU A 170 -6.39 4.17 6.93
CA GLU A 170 -6.45 5.56 7.41
C GLU A 170 -5.07 6.21 7.51
N LYS A 171 -4.06 5.44 7.93
CA LYS A 171 -2.67 5.92 7.94
C LYS A 171 -2.17 6.20 6.52
N GLN A 172 -2.49 5.34 5.56
CA GLN A 172 -2.11 5.53 4.16
C GLN A 172 -2.82 6.72 3.52
N THR A 173 -4.11 6.96 3.82
CA THR A 173 -4.81 8.15 3.33
C THR A 173 -4.24 9.44 3.93
N LYS A 174 -3.86 9.43 5.21
CA LYS A 174 -3.15 10.55 5.86
C LYS A 174 -1.75 10.78 5.31
N ASN A 175 -1.09 9.74 4.80
CA ASN A 175 0.22 9.83 4.17
C ASN A 175 0.18 10.37 2.72
N ARG A 176 -0.98 10.77 2.21
CA ARG A 176 -1.09 11.42 0.90
C ARG A 176 -0.66 12.88 0.99
N CYS A 177 -0.08 13.40 -0.09
CA CYS A 177 0.22 14.81 -0.20
C CYS A 177 -1.07 15.63 -0.10
N PHE A 178 -1.10 16.64 0.79
CA PHE A 178 -2.26 17.52 0.94
C PHE A 178 -2.59 18.31 -0.34
N TYR A 179 -1.60 18.66 -1.16
CA TYR A 179 -1.80 19.52 -2.34
C TYR A 179 -2.28 18.78 -3.59
N CYS A 180 -1.75 17.58 -3.85
CA CYS A 180 -2.09 16.79 -5.03
C CYS A 180 -2.97 15.58 -4.71
N GLU A 181 -3.35 15.41 -3.44
CA GLU A 181 -4.26 14.38 -2.92
C GLU A 181 -3.83 12.93 -3.25
N GLY A 182 -2.54 12.68 -3.51
CA GLY A 182 -2.05 11.36 -3.91
C GLY A 182 -1.62 11.24 -5.37
N THR A 183 -2.05 12.17 -6.25
CA THR A 183 -1.81 12.02 -7.69
C THR A 183 -0.38 12.33 -8.15
N GLY A 184 0.40 13.05 -7.32
CA GLY A 184 1.74 13.55 -7.65
C GLY A 184 1.75 14.76 -8.60
N TYR A 185 0.60 15.20 -9.10
CA TYR A 185 0.49 16.28 -10.08
C TYR A 185 -0.63 17.26 -9.72
N LEU A 186 -0.40 18.53 -9.98
CA LEU A 186 -1.43 19.58 -9.86
C LEU A 186 -1.96 19.92 -11.24
N MET A 187 -3.16 20.51 -11.28
CA MET A 187 -3.64 21.13 -12.51
C MET A 187 -2.78 22.36 -12.82
N CYS A 188 -2.49 22.57 -14.11
CA CYS A 188 -1.79 23.76 -14.56
C CYS A 188 -2.64 24.99 -14.26
N GLY A 189 -2.16 25.88 -13.40
CA GLY A 189 -2.88 27.11 -13.03
C GLY A 189 -3.04 28.09 -14.18
N HIS A 190 -2.15 28.06 -15.18
CA HIS A 190 -2.19 28.98 -16.31
C HIS A 190 -3.32 28.67 -17.30
N CYS A 191 -3.48 27.40 -17.68
CA CYS A 191 -4.54 26.98 -18.59
C CYS A 191 -5.77 26.39 -17.85
N VAL A 192 -5.76 26.37 -16.51
CA VAL A 192 -6.82 25.80 -15.66
C VAL A 192 -7.21 24.38 -16.10
N GLY A 193 -6.22 23.57 -16.49
CA GLY A 193 -6.47 22.21 -16.95
C GLY A 193 -6.96 22.03 -18.40
N SER A 194 -7.11 23.10 -19.19
CA SER A 194 -7.51 22.96 -20.60
C SER A 194 -6.39 22.45 -21.52
N GLY A 195 -5.13 22.62 -21.11
CA GLY A 195 -3.95 22.37 -21.94
C GLY A 195 -3.70 23.46 -23.00
N ILE A 196 -4.57 24.46 -23.09
CA ILE A 196 -4.54 25.52 -24.10
C ILE A 196 -4.41 26.86 -23.37
N ASP A 197 -3.50 27.71 -23.84
CA ASP A 197 -3.33 29.05 -23.29
C ASP A 197 -4.62 29.87 -23.51
N PRO A 198 -5.24 30.44 -22.46
CA PRO A 198 -6.47 31.23 -22.59
C PRO A 198 -6.30 32.48 -23.46
N ALA A 199 -5.08 33.03 -23.58
CA ALA A 199 -4.82 34.25 -24.35
C ALA A 199 -4.56 33.96 -25.83
N THR A 200 -3.66 33.02 -26.14
CA THR A 200 -3.21 32.75 -27.51
C THR A 200 -4.01 31.64 -28.21
N LYS A 201 -4.78 30.84 -27.46
CA LYS A 201 -5.44 29.60 -27.93
C LYS A 201 -4.49 28.56 -28.51
N GLU A 202 -3.20 28.68 -28.25
CA GLU A 202 -2.18 27.70 -28.62
C GLU A 202 -1.89 26.75 -27.46
N LEU A 203 -1.01 25.77 -27.67
CA LEU A 203 -0.55 24.85 -26.63
C LEU A 203 0.03 25.64 -25.45
N CYS A 204 -0.49 25.40 -24.24
CA CYS A 204 -0.04 26.13 -23.06
C CYS A 204 1.47 25.93 -22.84
N PRO A 205 2.29 26.99 -22.79
CA PRO A 205 3.75 26.87 -22.71
C PRO A 205 4.21 26.28 -21.38
N TYR A 206 3.46 26.49 -20.30
CA TYR A 206 3.81 26.02 -18.96
C TYR A 206 3.58 24.52 -18.75
N CYS A 207 2.57 23.94 -19.40
CA CYS A 207 2.29 22.50 -19.32
C CYS A 207 2.57 21.76 -20.64
N ALA A 208 3.00 22.46 -21.69
CA ALA A 208 3.16 21.92 -23.04
C ALA A 208 1.94 21.09 -23.49
N GLY A 209 0.73 21.55 -23.19
CA GLY A 209 -0.51 20.85 -23.52
C GLY A 209 -0.91 19.70 -22.59
N SER A 210 -0.10 19.33 -21.58
CA SER A 210 -0.43 18.21 -20.67
C SER A 210 -1.54 18.55 -19.67
N SER A 211 -1.83 19.84 -19.48
CA SER A 211 -2.77 20.41 -18.50
C SER A 211 -2.47 20.14 -17.01
N LYS A 212 -1.46 19.30 -16.72
CA LYS A 212 -0.99 18.90 -15.39
C LYS A 212 0.47 19.32 -15.22
N VAL A 213 0.81 19.85 -14.05
CA VAL A 213 2.18 20.20 -13.66
C VAL A 213 2.61 19.34 -12.48
N MET A 214 3.91 19.14 -12.36
CA MET A 214 4.51 18.32 -11.30
C MET A 214 4.25 18.93 -9.91
N CYS A 215 3.86 18.11 -8.94
CA CYS A 215 3.73 18.57 -7.56
C CYS A 215 5.12 18.70 -6.95
N THR A 216 5.58 19.94 -6.76
CA THR A 216 6.87 20.23 -6.12
C THR A 216 6.86 19.83 -4.65
N SER A 217 5.73 19.97 -3.97
CA SER A 217 5.58 19.64 -2.54
C SER A 217 5.86 18.17 -2.21
N CYS A 218 5.50 17.23 -3.10
CA CYS A 218 5.77 15.80 -2.89
C CYS A 218 6.77 15.21 -3.89
N LEU A 219 7.45 16.05 -4.69
CA LEU A 219 8.38 15.63 -5.74
C LEU A 219 7.78 14.57 -6.67
N CYS A 220 6.53 14.75 -7.09
CA CYS A 220 5.76 13.83 -7.92
C CYS A 220 5.48 12.44 -7.33
N THR A 221 5.77 12.19 -6.06
CA THR A 221 5.51 10.89 -5.43
C THR A 221 4.05 10.68 -5.04
N GLY A 222 3.27 11.76 -4.91
CA GLY A 222 1.90 11.71 -4.38
C GLY A 222 1.81 11.47 -2.87
N LYS A 223 2.93 11.15 -2.23
CA LYS A 223 3.00 10.81 -0.80
C LYS A 223 3.27 12.06 0.06
N GLN A 224 3.45 11.85 1.35
CA GLN A 224 3.63 12.88 2.36
C GLN A 224 4.59 13.98 1.89
N LEU A 225 4.25 15.22 2.28
CA LEU A 225 5.04 16.41 1.97
C LEU A 225 6.51 16.15 2.31
N ALA A 226 7.38 16.41 1.34
CA ALA A 226 8.81 16.25 1.56
C ALA A 226 9.30 17.39 2.46
N THR A 227 9.69 17.06 3.69
CA THR A 227 10.29 18.00 4.64
C THR A 227 11.80 18.01 4.48
N GLU A 228 12.49 19.00 5.07
CA GLU A 228 13.96 19.09 5.06
C GLU A 228 14.63 17.79 5.54
N HIS A 229 14.06 17.15 6.56
CA HIS A 229 14.50 15.86 7.10
C HIS A 229 13.84 14.63 6.44
N ASP A 230 13.22 14.77 5.26
CA ASP A 230 12.74 13.59 4.54
C ASP A 230 13.96 12.81 4.01
N PRO A 231 14.11 11.51 4.34
CA PRO A 231 15.21 10.68 3.82
C PRO A 231 15.31 10.62 2.29
N ARG A 232 14.26 11.04 1.57
CA ARG A 232 14.30 11.20 0.11
C ARG A 232 15.08 12.42 -0.35
N ILE A 233 15.23 13.43 0.51
CA ILE A 233 15.91 14.70 0.28
C ILE A 233 17.25 14.72 1.03
N ASP A 234 17.26 14.27 2.29
CA ASP A 234 18.45 14.23 3.14
C ASP A 234 19.30 13.00 2.81
N PRO A 235 20.53 13.16 2.30
CA PRO A 235 21.42 12.05 1.99
C PRO A 235 22.12 11.46 3.23
N PHE A 236 21.86 11.96 4.44
CA PHE A 236 22.53 11.57 5.70
C PHE A 236 21.60 10.90 6.70
#